data_AF-Q9NJT0-F1
#
_entry.id   AF-Q9NJT0-F1
#
_cell.length_a   1.000
_cell.length_b   1.000
_cell.length_c   1.000
_cell.angle_alpha   90.00
_cell.angle_beta   90.00
_cell.angle_gamma   90.00
#
_symmetry.space_group_name_H-M   'P 1'
#
loop_
_entity.id
_entity.type
_entity.pdbx_description
1 polymer ?
#
loop_
_entity_poly.entity_id
_entity_poly.type
_entity_poly.pdbx_seq_one_letter_code
_entity_poly.pdbx_strand_id
1 'polypeptide(L)'
;FMTTVQQRGYEIIRWRGNSSALSAANAAVDQVHDWVLGTPTGTHVSMAVYSDGNPYGVPPGLVFSFPVTCSGGEWHFVENACITPSVAKHLAATTKELEEERSESLSLAL
;
A
#
# COMPACT_ATOMS: atom_id res chain seq x y z
N PHE A 1 11.78 11.98 -7.52
CA PHE A 1 11.52 10.76 -6.73
C PHE A 1 10.12 10.22 -6.97
N MET A 2 9.05 10.88 -6.53
CA MET A 2 7.67 10.36 -6.62
C MET A 2 7.27 9.91 -8.03
N THR A 3 7.43 10.76 -9.04
CA THR A 3 7.12 10.42 -10.44
C THR A 3 7.90 9.20 -10.92
N THR A 4 9.17 9.07 -10.53
CA THR A 4 10.01 7.93 -10.89
C THR A 4 9.50 6.62 -10.31
N VAL A 5 9.02 6.63 -9.05
CA VAL A 5 8.44 5.46 -8.40
C VAL A 5 7.09 5.11 -9.03
N GLN A 6 6.19 6.08 -9.18
CA GLN A 6 4.86 5.89 -9.78
C GLN A 6 4.93 5.34 -11.21
N GLN A 7 5.89 5.82 -12.01
CA GLN A 7 6.02 5.44 -13.42
C GLN A 7 6.95 4.25 -13.64
N ARG A 8 7.47 3.60 -12.58
CA ARG A 8 8.51 2.58 -12.73
C ARG A 8 8.03 1.37 -13.54
N GLY A 9 6.80 0.90 -13.32
CA GLY A 9 6.25 -0.24 -14.06
C GLY A 9 6.16 0.05 -15.56
N TYR A 10 5.66 1.23 -15.93
CA TYR A 10 5.60 1.69 -17.32
C TYR A 10 6.98 1.76 -17.95
N GLU A 11 7.97 2.34 -17.26
CA GLU A 11 9.34 2.39 -17.76
C GLU A 11 9.91 0.98 -17.97
N ILE A 12 9.70 0.04 -17.05
CA ILE A 12 10.16 -1.35 -17.25
C ILE A 12 9.54 -1.98 -18.51
N ILE A 13 8.25 -1.77 -18.75
CA ILE A 13 7.57 -2.24 -19.97
C ILE A 13 8.19 -1.59 -21.20
N ARG A 14 8.38 -0.27 -21.19
CA ARG A 14 9.00 0.47 -22.29
C ARG A 14 10.39 -0.06 -22.64
N TRP A 15 11.20 -0.39 -21.64
CA TRP A 15 12.57 -0.86 -21.84
C TRP A 15 12.68 -2.35 -22.20
N ARG A 16 11.86 -3.20 -21.59
CA ARG A 16 11.95 -4.67 -21.75
C ARG A 16 10.94 -5.25 -22.74
N GLY A 17 9.95 -4.49 -23.16
CA GLY A 17 8.79 -4.97 -23.93
C GLY A 17 7.83 -5.86 -23.13
N ASN A 18 8.12 -6.10 -21.84
CA ASN A 18 7.38 -7.01 -20.96
C ASN A 18 7.24 -6.40 -19.56
N SER A 19 6.27 -6.87 -18.79
CA SER A 19 6.03 -6.41 -17.43
C SER A 19 7.19 -6.72 -16.47
N SER A 20 7.20 -6.06 -15.32
CA SER A 20 8.16 -6.25 -14.23
C SER A 20 7.87 -7.50 -13.39
N ALA A 21 7.55 -8.62 -14.05
CA ALA A 21 7.05 -9.84 -13.41
C ALA A 21 7.96 -10.38 -12.29
N LEU A 22 9.28 -10.44 -12.52
CA LEU A 22 10.22 -10.97 -11.52
C LEU A 22 10.28 -10.11 -10.25
N SER A 23 10.32 -8.79 -10.39
CA SER A 23 10.35 -7.91 -9.21
C SER A 23 9.00 -7.88 -8.48
N ALA A 24 7.88 -8.03 -9.21
CA ALA A 24 6.57 -8.17 -8.60
C ALA A 24 6.46 -9.48 -7.80
N ALA A 25 6.99 -10.59 -8.34
CA ALA A 25 7.06 -11.86 -7.64
C ALA A 25 7.94 -11.76 -6.38
N ASN A 26 9.09 -11.10 -6.46
CA ASN A 26 9.95 -10.88 -5.30
C ASN A 26 9.23 -10.07 -4.22
N ALA A 27 8.59 -8.95 -4.59
CA ALA A 27 7.84 -8.12 -3.65
C ALA A 27 6.69 -8.89 -2.98
N ALA A 28 6.01 -9.79 -3.70
CA ALA A 28 4.98 -10.65 -3.12
C ALA A 28 5.56 -11.67 -2.12
N VAL A 29 6.74 -12.24 -2.42
CA VAL A 29 7.45 -13.13 -1.48
C VAL A 29 7.88 -12.36 -0.23
N ASP A 30 8.48 -11.18 -0.40
CA ASP A 30 8.92 -10.32 0.70
C ASP A 30 7.74 -9.95 1.60
N GLN A 31 6.59 -9.58 1.00
CA GLN A 31 5.36 -9.25 1.71
C GLN A 31 4.86 -10.41 2.59
N VAL A 32 4.78 -11.62 2.04
CA VAL A 32 4.32 -12.80 2.79
C VAL A 32 5.34 -13.21 3.84
N HIS A 33 6.63 -13.12 3.52
CA HIS A 33 7.72 -13.39 4.46
C HIS A 33 7.61 -12.49 5.69
N ASP A 34 7.55 -11.17 5.48
CA ASP A 34 7.53 -10.21 6.58
C ASP A 34 6.22 -10.29 7.36
N TRP A 35 5.09 -10.55 6.69
CA TRP A 35 3.82 -10.77 7.39
C TRP A 35 3.88 -12.00 8.31
N VAL A 36 4.36 -13.15 7.82
CA VAL A 36 4.34 -14.40 8.57
C VAL A 36 5.46 -14.47 9.62
N LEU A 37 6.67 -14.07 9.26
CA LEU A 37 7.87 -14.20 10.09
C LEU A 37 8.19 -12.93 10.90
N GLY A 38 7.53 -11.83 10.57
CA GLY A 38 7.67 -10.55 11.24
C GLY A 38 8.65 -9.61 10.56
N THR A 39 8.49 -8.32 10.84
CA THR A 39 9.40 -7.26 10.39
C THR A 39 10.59 -7.14 11.34
N PRO A 40 11.81 -6.82 10.86
CA PRO A 40 12.95 -6.54 11.72
C PRO A 40 12.67 -5.43 12.76
N THR A 41 13.22 -5.57 13.97
CA THR A 41 13.04 -4.61 15.06
C THR A 41 13.43 -3.18 14.64
N GLY A 42 12.54 -2.22 14.88
CA GLY A 42 12.75 -0.81 14.53
C GLY A 42 12.50 -0.48 13.06
N THR A 43 12.03 -1.44 12.26
CA THR A 43 11.63 -1.24 10.86
C THR A 43 10.13 -1.42 10.68
N HIS A 44 9.63 -1.03 9.51
CA HIS A 44 8.24 -1.24 9.09
C HIS A 44 8.22 -1.45 7.57
N VAL A 45 7.13 -2.04 7.09
CA VAL A 45 6.87 -2.26 5.67
C VAL A 45 5.60 -1.54 5.25
N SER A 46 5.38 -1.41 3.94
CA SER A 46 4.11 -0.91 3.40
C SER A 46 3.22 -2.09 3.04
N MET A 47 2.04 -2.19 3.66
CA MET A 47 1.07 -3.23 3.33
C MET A 47 -0.30 -2.61 3.03
N ALA A 48 -0.91 -3.05 1.94
CA ALA A 48 -2.30 -2.76 1.64
C ALA A 48 -3.18 -3.65 2.52
N VAL A 49 -3.74 -3.07 3.58
CA VAL A 49 -4.55 -3.76 4.58
C VAL A 49 -5.90 -3.08 4.75
N TYR A 50 -6.84 -3.78 5.38
CA TYR A 50 -8.16 -3.22 5.62
C TYR A 50 -8.06 -2.02 6.56
N SER A 51 -8.53 -0.88 6.07
CA SER A 51 -8.65 0.35 6.84
C SER A 51 -9.77 0.16 7.85
N ASP A 52 -9.40 -0.07 9.11
CA ASP A 52 -10.30 -0.09 10.24
C ASP A 52 -9.56 0.43 11.48
N GLY A 53 -10.04 1.53 12.05
CA GLY A 53 -9.39 2.16 13.21
C GLY A 53 -7.96 2.68 12.97
N ASN A 54 -7.55 2.93 11.72
CA ASN A 54 -6.20 3.40 11.42
C ASN A 54 -5.94 4.83 11.98
N PRO A 55 -4.70 5.17 12.38
CA PRO A 55 -4.37 6.48 12.94
C PRO A 55 -4.16 7.58 11.86
N TYR A 56 -4.37 7.26 10.59
CA TYR A 56 -4.02 8.11 9.44
C TYR A 56 -5.22 8.86 8.83
N GLY A 57 -6.42 8.63 9.35
CA GLY A 57 -7.63 9.31 8.89
C GLY A 57 -8.17 8.81 7.54
N VAL A 58 -7.72 7.64 7.07
CA VAL A 58 -8.33 6.98 5.92
C VAL A 58 -9.68 6.38 6.35
N PRO A 59 -10.78 6.58 5.62
CA PRO A 59 -12.09 6.04 5.96
C PRO A 59 -12.08 4.50 6.11
N PRO A 60 -12.95 3.94 6.96
CA PRO A 60 -13.07 2.50 7.07
C PRO A 60 -13.64 1.87 5.80
N GLY A 61 -13.35 0.58 5.57
CA GLY A 61 -13.90 -0.15 4.44
C GLY A 61 -13.14 0.03 3.12
N LEU A 62 -11.91 0.52 3.18
CA LEU A 62 -10.97 0.57 2.07
C LEU A 62 -9.81 -0.39 2.33
N VAL A 63 -9.26 -1.00 1.28
CA VAL A 63 -7.93 -1.62 1.36
C VAL A 63 -6.92 -0.55 0.96
N PHE A 64 -6.11 -0.11 1.91
CA PHE A 64 -5.20 1.03 1.73
C PHE A 64 -3.80 0.68 2.22
N SER A 65 -2.76 1.21 1.57
CA SER A 65 -1.37 0.95 1.95
C SER A 65 -0.94 1.78 3.15
N PHE A 66 -0.65 1.13 4.26
CA PHE A 66 -0.18 1.77 5.49
C PHE A 66 1.23 1.30 5.87
N PRO A 67 2.01 2.11 6.62
CA PRO A 67 3.17 1.61 7.32
C PRO A 67 2.72 0.67 8.44
N VAL A 68 3.19 -0.57 8.43
CA VAL A 68 2.86 -1.58 9.43
C VAL A 68 4.11 -2.32 9.91
N THR A 69 4.04 -2.82 11.13
CA THR A 69 4.95 -3.84 11.65
C THR A 69 4.25 -5.18 11.66
N CYS A 70 5.01 -6.26 11.50
CA CYS A 70 4.47 -7.62 11.52
C CYS A 70 5.13 -8.43 12.61
N SER A 71 4.36 -9.30 13.26
CA SER A 71 4.84 -10.25 14.26
C SER A 71 3.86 -11.40 14.41
N GLY A 72 4.35 -12.64 14.32
CA GLY A 72 3.53 -13.83 14.57
C GLY A 72 2.34 -14.02 13.63
N GLY A 73 2.44 -13.58 12.37
CA GLY A 73 1.34 -13.63 11.40
C GLY A 73 0.31 -12.51 11.54
N GLU A 74 0.52 -11.56 12.45
CA GLU A 74 -0.33 -10.39 12.63
C GLU A 74 0.41 -9.12 12.20
N TRP A 75 -0.32 -8.14 11.66
CA TRP A 75 0.20 -6.82 11.32
C TRP A 75 -0.42 -5.74 12.22
N HIS A 76 0.32 -4.69 12.51
CA HIS A 76 -0.11 -3.56 13.34
C HIS A 76 0.27 -2.25 12.66
N PHE A 77 -0.61 -1.26 12.70
CA PHE A 77 -0.28 0.08 12.22
C PHE A 77 0.91 0.63 13.01
N VAL A 78 1.87 1.23 12.29
CA VAL A 78 2.85 2.09 12.95
C VAL A 78 2.09 3.29 13.51
N GLU A 79 2.28 3.60 14.78
CA GLU A 79 1.71 4.80 15.38
C GLU A 79 2.62 6.02 15.17
N ASN A 80 2.05 7.23 15.25
CA ASN A 80 2.79 8.49 15.31
C ASN A 80 3.67 8.83 14.09
N ALA A 81 3.43 8.24 12.91
CA ALA A 81 4.13 8.69 11.71
C ALA A 81 3.66 10.11 11.32
N CYS A 82 4.62 11.01 11.10
CA CYS A 82 4.34 12.42 10.86
C CYS A 82 3.68 12.62 9.49
N ILE A 83 2.42 13.07 9.50
CA ILE A 83 1.71 13.47 8.29
C ILE A 83 1.94 14.96 8.04
N THR A 84 2.86 15.28 7.14
CA THR A 84 3.04 16.66 6.68
C THR A 84 1.89 17.08 5.76
N PRO A 85 1.65 18.39 5.55
CA PRO A 85 0.59 18.86 4.64
C PRO A 85 0.71 18.31 3.22
N SER A 86 1.93 18.09 2.74
CA SER A 86 2.18 17.46 1.43
C SER A 86 1.71 15.99 1.43
N VAL A 87 2.03 15.23 2.47
CA VAL A 87 1.59 13.83 2.60
C VAL A 87 0.07 13.76 2.72
N ALA A 88 -0.54 14.62 3.54
CA ALA A 88 -2.00 14.68 3.70
C ALA A 88 -2.73 14.89 2.36
N LYS A 89 -2.19 15.74 1.48
CA LYS A 89 -2.75 15.95 0.14
C LYS A 89 -2.73 14.67 -0.71
N HIS A 90 -1.64 13.91 -0.65
CA HIS A 90 -1.52 12.65 -1.41
C HIS A 90 -2.41 11.56 -0.82
N LEU A 91 -2.49 11.45 0.51
CA LEU A 91 -3.43 10.56 1.18
C LEU A 91 -4.87 10.86 0.74
N ALA A 92 -5.29 12.13 0.77
CA ALA A 92 -6.62 12.52 0.36
C ALA A 92 -6.92 12.19 -1.11
N ALA A 93 -5.94 12.39 -2.01
CA ALA A 93 -6.10 12.04 -3.42
C ALA A 93 -6.28 10.53 -3.63
N THR A 94 -5.43 9.70 -3.03
CA THR A 94 -5.51 8.23 -3.13
C THR A 94 -6.75 7.67 -2.43
N THR A 95 -7.15 8.24 -1.29
CA THR A 95 -8.40 7.87 -0.62
C THR A 95 -9.59 8.07 -1.54
N LYS A 96 -9.67 9.24 -2.18
CA LYS A 96 -10.77 9.54 -3.11
C LYS A 96 -10.81 8.55 -4.29
N GLU A 97 -9.66 8.26 -4.89
CA GLU A 97 -9.54 7.27 -5.98
C GLU A 97 -10.05 5.89 -5.56
N LEU A 98 -9.66 5.41 -4.38
CA LEU A 98 -10.10 4.10 -3.87
C LEU A 98 -11.59 4.08 -3.47
N GLU A 99 -12.16 5.19 -3.02
CA GLU A 99 -13.61 5.30 -2.79
C GLU A 99 -14.40 5.25 -4.10
N GLU A 100 -13.89 5.89 -5.16
CA GLU A 100 -14.46 5.84 -6.51
C GLU A 100 -14.39 4.41 -7.06
N GLU A 101 -13.24 3.75 -7.02
CA GLU A 101 -13.06 2.35 -7.45
C GLU A 101 -13.99 1.37 -6.70
N ARG A 102 -14.15 1.57 -5.39
CA ARG A 102 -15.09 0.78 -4.58
C ARG A 102 -16.53 0.99 -5.05
N SER A 103 -16.93 2.23 -5.29
CA SER A 103 -18.29 2.57 -5.76
C SER A 103 -18.56 1.98 -7.14
N GLU A 104 -17.60 2.07 -8.06
CA GLU A 104 -17.67 1.48 -9.39
C GLU A 104 -17.80 -0.05 -9.31
N SER A 105 -16.94 -0.69 -8.52
CA SER A 105 -16.97 -2.15 -8.32
C SER A 105 -18.30 -2.64 -7.76
N LEU A 106 -18.87 -1.93 -6.77
CA LEU A 106 -20.19 -2.25 -6.22
C LEU A 106 -21.32 -2.06 -7.23
N SER A 107 -21.22 -1.07 -8.13
CA SER A 107 -22.23 -0.83 -9.16
C SER A 107 -22.28 -1.96 -10.22
N LEU A 108 -21.17 -2.69 -10.39
CA LEU A 108 -21.05 -3.84 -11.30
C LEU A 108 -21.48 -5.17 -10.67
N ALA A 109 -21.56 -5.20 -9.33
CA ALA A 109 -22.06 -6.35 -8.58
C ALA A 109 -23.60 -6.37 -8.60
N LEU A 110 -24.15 -6.77 -9.75
CA LEU A 110 -25.56 -7.17 -9.89
C LEU A 110 -25.85 -8.47 -9.13
#